data_AF-A0A0C2Z1G7-F1
#
_entry.id   AF-A0A0C2Z1G7-F1
#
_cell.length_a   1.000
_cell.length_b   1.000
_cell.length_c   1.000
_cell.angle_alpha   90.00
_cell.angle_beta   90.00
_cell.angle_gamma   90.00
#
_symmetry.space_group_name_H-M   'P 1'
#
loop_
_entity.id
_entity.type
_entity.pdbx_description
1 polymer ?
#
loop_
_entity_poly.entity_id
_entity_poly.type
_entity_poly.pdbx_seq_one_letter_code
_entity_poly.pdbx_strand_id
1 'polypeptide(L)'
;MKTLNLRVEDSFFPHFKAMIDSLVNDHKVQIVEDDDYDFENNYPQSIVVSSVEEVRRRVYEAEQEVGLSEAEYEEQMNRFFKDELGIER
;
A
#
# COMPACT_ATOMS: atom_id res chain seq x y z
N MET A 1 13.68 10.92 -5.38
CA MET A 1 12.30 10.40 -5.42
C MET A 1 11.74 10.55 -6.82
N LYS A 2 11.24 9.48 -7.45
CA LYS A 2 10.49 9.59 -8.71
C LYS A 2 9.01 9.73 -8.37
N THR A 3 8.44 10.89 -8.62
CA THR A 3 7.00 11.13 -8.47
C THR A 3 6.28 10.50 -9.65
N LEU A 4 5.50 9.45 -9.40
CA LEU A 4 4.67 8.82 -10.41
C LEU A 4 3.36 9.60 -10.53
N ASN A 5 3.23 10.42 -11.57
CA ASN A 5 1.99 11.12 -11.87
C ASN A 5 1.15 10.23 -12.79
N LEU A 6 0.14 9.57 -12.22
CA LEU A 6 -0.81 8.78 -12.99
C LEU A 6 -2.01 9.65 -13.37
N ARG A 7 -2.36 9.64 -14.65
CA ARG A 7 -3.59 10.24 -15.15
C ARG A 7 -4.51 9.10 -15.56
N VAL A 8 -5.63 8.97 -14.86
CA VAL A 8 -6.65 7.96 -15.14
C VAL A 8 -7.64 8.58 -16.11
N GLU A 9 -7.90 7.91 -17.22
CA GLU A 9 -8.93 8.33 -18.18
C GLU A 9 -10.33 8.00 -17.64
N ASP A 10 -11.34 8.77 -18.02
CA ASP A 10 -12.74 8.52 -17.63
C ASP A 10 -13.24 7.13 -18.10
N SER A 11 -12.61 6.59 -19.15
CA SER A 11 -12.87 5.24 -19.69
C SER A 11 -12.36 4.11 -18.80
N PHE A 12 -11.51 4.40 -17.82
CA PHE A 12 -10.88 3.39 -16.97
C PHE A 12 -11.91 2.59 -16.17
N PHE A 13 -12.85 3.28 -15.51
CA PHE A 13 -13.83 2.61 -14.66
C PHE A 13 -14.77 1.69 -15.47
N PRO A 14 -15.33 2.12 -16.62
CA PRO A 14 -16.06 1.22 -17.51
C PRO A 14 -15.26 -0.02 -17.94
N HIS A 15 -13.98 0.14 -18.32
CA HIS A 15 -13.14 -0.98 -18.72
C HIS A 15 -12.83 -1.93 -17.57
N PHE A 16 -12.50 -1.38 -16.40
CA PHE A 16 -12.27 -2.16 -15.19
C PHE A 16 -13.52 -2.95 -14.81
N LYS A 17 -14.70 -2.30 -14.81
CA LYS A 17 -15.96 -2.97 -14.52
C LYS A 17 -16.22 -4.13 -15.50
N ALA A 18 -16.05 -3.90 -16.81
CA ALA A 18 -16.26 -4.94 -17.81
C ALA A 18 -15.33 -6.15 -17.61
N MET A 19 -14.08 -5.92 -17.19
CA MET A 19 -13.14 -6.99 -16.86
C MET A 19 -13.63 -7.82 -15.67
N ILE A 20 -14.04 -7.16 -14.58
CA ILE A 20 -14.56 -7.84 -13.39
C ILE A 20 -15.84 -8.61 -13.72
N ASP A 21 -16.79 -7.99 -14.44
CA ASP A 21 -18.03 -8.63 -14.86
C ASP A 21 -17.76 -9.91 -15.69
N SER A 22 -16.75 -9.89 -16.57
CA SER A 22 -16.33 -11.07 -17.33
C SER A 22 -15.84 -12.20 -16.44
N LEU A 23 -15.09 -11.89 -15.36
CA LEU A 23 -14.59 -12.88 -14.42
C LEU A 23 -15.71 -13.50 -13.58
N VAL A 24 -16.74 -12.69 -13.25
CA VAL A 24 -17.95 -13.16 -12.57
C VAL A 24 -18.77 -14.07 -13.48
N ASN A 25 -18.96 -13.69 -14.75
CA ASN A 25 -19.66 -14.53 -15.73
C ASN A 25 -18.93 -15.86 -15.98
N ASP A 26 -17.60 -15.85 -15.98
CA ASP A 26 -16.76 -17.04 -16.06
C ASP A 26 -16.75 -17.88 -14.77
N HIS A 27 -17.48 -17.47 -13.72
CA HIS A 27 -17.53 -18.10 -12.40
C HIS A 27 -16.14 -18.22 -11.73
N LYS A 28 -15.18 -17.38 -12.14
CA LYS A 28 -13.82 -17.34 -11.55
C LYS A 28 -13.77 -16.48 -10.29
N VAL A 29 -14.71 -15.55 -10.16
CA VAL A 29 -14.85 -14.63 -9.04
C VAL A 29 -16.31 -14.61 -8.62
N GLN A 30 -16.57 -14.57 -7.31
CA GLN A 30 -17.90 -14.42 -6.76
C GLN A 30 -18.01 -13.03 -6.12
N ILE A 31 -19.10 -12.33 -6.40
CA ILE A 31 -19.44 -11.09 -5.69
C ILE A 31 -19.98 -11.51 -4.33
N VAL A 32 -19.36 -11.02 -3.26
CA VAL A 32 -19.90 -11.18 -1.91
C VAL A 32 -20.47 -9.84 -1.47
N GLU A 33 -21.72 -9.85 -1.01
CA GLU A 33 -22.38 -8.66 -0.48
C GLU A 33 -21.78 -8.34 0.90
N ASP A 34 -21.59 -7.04 1.19
CA ASP A 34 -20.88 -6.55 2.40
C ASP A 34 -21.45 -7.09 3.72
N ASP A 35 -22.73 -7.46 3.75
CA ASP A 35 -23.40 -7.96 4.95
C ASP A 35 -23.01 -9.40 5.33
N ASP A 36 -22.48 -10.19 4.37
CA ASP A 36 -22.16 -11.62 4.54
C ASP A 36 -20.66 -11.93 4.49
N TYR A 37 -19.80 -10.94 4.19
CA TYR A 37 -18.35 -11.17 4.12
C TYR A 37 -17.62 -10.69 5.37
N ASP A 38 -17.20 -11.64 6.20
CA ASP A 38 -16.31 -11.37 7.32
C ASP A 38 -14.90 -11.08 6.79
N PHE A 39 -14.66 -9.80 6.49
CA PHE A 39 -13.39 -9.30 6.02
C PHE A 39 -12.26 -9.61 7.01
N GLU A 40 -12.49 -9.56 8.32
CA GLU A 40 -11.44 -9.82 9.31
C GLU A 40 -10.93 -11.27 9.24
N ASN A 41 -11.80 -12.23 8.93
CA ASN A 41 -11.46 -13.66 8.94
C ASN A 41 -11.16 -14.26 7.55
N ASN A 42 -11.50 -13.59 6.45
CA ASN A 42 -11.36 -14.15 5.09
C ASN A 42 -10.26 -13.51 4.22
N TYR A 43 -9.53 -12.49 4.71
CA TYR A 43 -8.36 -11.99 3.99
C TYR A 43 -7.25 -13.06 3.94
N PRO A 44 -6.61 -13.28 2.78
CA PRO A 44 -5.39 -14.08 2.73
C PRO A 44 -4.36 -13.44 3.66
N GLN A 45 -3.76 -14.22 4.57
CA GLN A 45 -2.73 -13.72 5.49
C GLN A 45 -1.53 -13.08 4.79
N SER A 46 -1.39 -13.29 3.47
CA SER A 46 -0.37 -12.66 2.61
C SER A 46 -0.73 -11.26 2.12
N ILE A 47 -1.96 -10.78 2.30
CA ILE A 47 -2.39 -9.43 1.90
C ILE A 47 -2.55 -8.61 3.18
N VAL A 48 -1.51 -7.87 3.56
CA VAL A 48 -1.57 -6.91 4.67
C VAL A 48 -2.30 -5.67 4.16
N VAL A 49 -3.63 -5.66 4.27
CA VAL A 49 -4.42 -4.45 4.09
C VAL A 49 -4.42 -3.71 5.42
N SER A 50 -3.61 -2.66 5.52
CA SER A 50 -3.64 -1.79 6.70
C SER A 50 -5.01 -1.17 6.85
N SER A 51 -5.65 -1.34 8.00
CA SER A 51 -6.95 -0.73 8.28
C SER A 51 -6.87 0.80 8.16
N VAL A 52 -7.99 1.44 7.83
CA VAL A 52 -8.05 2.91 7.71
C VAL A 52 -7.57 3.58 9.01
N GLU A 53 -7.87 2.99 10.17
CA GLU A 53 -7.41 3.46 11.47
C GLU A 53 -5.90 3.29 11.65
N GLU A 54 -5.33 2.17 11.21
CA GLU A 54 -3.90 1.92 11.26
C GLU A 54 -3.13 2.89 10.35
N VAL A 55 -3.64 3.17 9.15
CA VAL A 55 -3.05 4.16 8.24
C VAL A 55 -3.11 5.55 8.86
N ARG A 56 -4.26 5.95 9.42
CA ARG A 56 -4.40 7.25 10.10
C ARG A 56 -3.44 7.39 11.28
N ARG A 57 -3.28 6.33 12.08
CA ARG A 57 -2.33 6.33 13.19
C ARG A 57 -0.89 6.56 12.71
N ARG A 58 -0.43 5.84 11.69
CA ARG A 58 0.93 5.99 11.16
C ARG A 58 1.19 7.37 10.56
N VAL A 59 0.20 7.94 9.87
CA VAL A 59 0.31 9.31 9.34
C VAL A 59 0.45 10.31 10.47
N TYR A 60 -0.38 10.21 11.51
CA TYR A 60 -0.31 11.08 12.67
C TYR A 60 1.00 10.95 13.45
N GLU A 61 1.54 9.73 13.57
CA GLU A 61 2.84 9.46 14.19
C GLU A 61 3.97 10.08 13.35
N ALA A 62 3.96 9.90 12.03
CA ALA A 62 4.96 10.46 11.12
C ALA A 62 4.92 11.99 11.06
N GLU A 63 3.74 12.62 11.17
CA GLU A 63 3.60 14.07 11.24
C GLU A 63 4.14 14.68 12.55
N GLN A 64 4.22 13.87 13.61
CA GLN A 64 4.78 14.28 14.90
C GLN A 64 6.27 13.97 15.06
N GLU A 65 6.85 13.17 14.17
CA GLU A 65 8.28 12.93 14.19
C GLU A 65 9.03 14.21 13.79
N VAL A 66 9.93 14.65 14.68
CA VAL A 66 10.89 15.70 14.35
C VAL A 66 11.86 15.09 13.34
N GLY A 67 11.83 15.61 12.11
CA GLY A 67 12.74 15.15 11.06
C GLY A 67 14.20 15.19 11.53
N LEU A 68 14.96 14.17 11.14
CA LEU A 68 16.38 14.07 11.48
C LEU A 68 17.14 15.30 10.98
N SER A 69 18.10 15.77 11.76
CA SER A 69 19.09 16.70 11.23
C SER A 69 19.91 16.01 10.12
N GLU A 70 20.49 16.82 9.23
CA GLU A 70 21.28 16.30 8.10
C GLU A 70 22.42 15.36 8.56
N ALA A 71 23.04 15.67 9.72
CA ALA A 71 24.08 14.84 10.32
C ALA A 71 23.55 13.48 10.82
N GLU A 72 22.39 13.46 11.48
CA GLU A 72 21.77 12.23 11.98
C GLU A 72 21.26 11.35 10.83
N TYR A 73 20.74 11.97 9.77
CA TYR A 73 20.35 11.28 8.54
C TYR A 73 21.56 10.60 7.87
N GLU A 74 22.67 11.32 7.71
CA GLU A 74 23.89 10.76 7.12
C GLU A 74 24.47 9.62 7.97
N GLU A 75 24.47 9.72 9.30
CA GLU A 75 24.92 8.63 10.16
C GLU A 75 24.04 7.38 10.00
N GLN A 76 22.71 7.54 10.01
CA GLN A 76 21.78 6.42 9.85
C GLN A 76 21.89 5.78 8.46
N MET A 77 22.08 6.58 7.42
CA MET A 77 22.28 6.06 6.07
C MET A 77 23.60 5.32 5.94
N ASN A 78 24.70 5.88 6.44
CA ASN A 78 25.99 5.20 6.40
C ASN A 78 25.95 3.87 7.15
N ARG A 79 25.24 3.80 8.29
CA ARG A 79 25.02 2.55 9.02
C ARG A 79 24.19 1.55 8.20
N PHE A 80 23.07 1.98 7.62
CA PHE A 80 22.24 1.12 6.78
C PHE A 80 23.01 0.54 5.59
N PHE A 81 23.72 1.39 4.82
CA PHE A 81 24.50 0.93 3.67
C PHE A 81 25.61 -0.05 4.08
N LYS A 82 26.23 0.16 5.23
CA LYS A 82 27.27 -0.70 5.76
C LYS A 82 26.73 -2.04 6.26
N ASP A 83 25.66 -2.04 7.05
CA ASP A 83 25.17 -3.22 7.74
C ASP A 83 24.27 -4.09 6.85
N GLU A 84 23.39 -3.46 6.07
CA GLU A 84 22.42 -4.18 5.23
C GLU A 84 22.97 -4.49 3.83
N LEU A 85 23.84 -3.62 3.31
CA LEU A 85 24.32 -3.72 1.93
C LEU A 85 25.82 -4.01 1.83
N GLY A 86 26.58 -3.90 2.92
CA GLY A 86 28.03 -4.12 2.94
C GLY A 86 28.84 -3.07 2.19
N ILE A 87 28.28 -1.88 1.98
CA ILE A 87 28.88 -0.82 1.14
C ILE A 87 29.12 0.42 1.99
N GLU A 88 30.29 1.04 1.85
CA GLU A 88 30.54 2.37 2.41
C GLU A 88 30.19 3.43 1.35
N ARG A 89 29.45 4.45 1.77
CA ARG A 89 28.86 5.49 0.92
C ARG A 89 29.79 6.69 0.75
#